data_AF-A0A7W1CFS8-F1
#
_entry.id   AF-A0A7W1CFS8-F1
#
_cell.length_a   1.000
_cell.length_b   1.000
_cell.length_c   1.000
_cell.angle_alpha   90.00
_cell.angle_beta   90.00
_cell.angle_gamma   90.00
#
_symmetry.space_group_name_H-M   'P 1'
#
loop_
_entity.id
_entity.type
_entity.pdbx_description
1 polymer ?
#
loop_
_entity_poly.entity_id
_entity_poly.type
_entity_poly.pdbx_seq_one_letter_code
_entity_poly.pdbx_strand_id
1 'polypeptide(L)'
;MKIALEKQIYLAFIIALLLLLTLGFLGYRSANSLMEALKWEKHTQEVFLRLDDTLILAIDAETGGRGFVITGNESFLEPYKNASLKFKENFARLQTL
;
A
#
# COMPACT_ATOMS: atom_id res chain seq x y z
N MET A 1 -35.54 53.45 4.80
CA MET A 1 -34.80 52.50 5.67
C MET A 1 -35.02 51.00 5.36
N LYS A 2 -35.65 50.61 4.22
CA LYS A 2 -35.89 49.19 3.87
C LYS A 2 -34.74 48.51 3.12
N ILE A 3 -33.90 49.27 2.42
CA ILE A 3 -32.76 48.77 1.61
C ILE A 3 -31.65 48.13 2.47
N ALA A 4 -31.56 48.48 3.76
CA ALA A 4 -30.54 47.92 4.66
C ALA A 4 -30.82 46.44 5.02
N LEU A 5 -32.09 46.06 5.21
CA LEU A 5 -32.47 44.72 5.62
C LEU A 5 -32.21 43.68 4.51
N GLU A 6 -32.61 43.99 3.26
CA GLU A 6 -32.37 43.13 2.11
C GLU A 6 -30.87 42.90 1.89
N LYS A 7 -30.06 43.96 1.95
CA LYS A 7 -28.60 43.87 1.81
C LYS A 7 -27.94 43.02 2.91
N GLN A 8 -28.42 43.10 4.15
CA GLN A 8 -27.92 42.28 5.25
C GLN A 8 -28.22 40.79 5.05
N ILE A 9 -29.42 40.46 4.55
CA ILE A 9 -29.79 39.06 4.25
C ILE A 9 -28.93 38.50 3.11
N TYR A 10 -28.73 39.26 2.03
CA TYR A 10 -27.84 38.86 0.94
C TYR A 10 -26.40 38.64 1.40
N LEU A 11 -25.88 39.51 2.27
CA LEU A 11 -24.53 39.36 2.82
C LEU A 11 -24.40 38.09 3.66
N ALA A 12 -25.38 37.83 4.54
CA ALA A 12 -25.40 36.61 5.34
C ALA A 12 -25.48 35.35 4.47
N PHE A 13 -26.27 35.40 3.39
CA PHE A 13 -26.38 34.29 2.44
C PHE A 13 -25.05 34.01 1.71
N ILE A 14 -24.36 35.06 1.25
CA ILE A 14 -23.04 34.92 0.60
C ILE A 14 -22.02 34.34 1.58
N ILE A 15 -22.01 34.80 2.83
CA ILE A 15 -21.12 34.28 3.87
C ILE A 15 -21.42 32.79 4.14
N ALA A 16 -22.69 32.42 4.27
CA ALA A 16 -23.09 31.03 4.47
C ALA A 16 -22.68 30.14 3.28
N LEU A 17 -22.85 30.63 2.04
CA LEU A 17 -22.43 29.92 0.84
C LEU A 17 -20.92 29.74 0.79
N LEU A 18 -20.14 30.78 1.10
CA LEU A 18 -18.69 30.69 1.18
C LEU A 18 -18.24 29.70 2.25
N LEU A 19 -18.86 29.73 3.44
CA LEU A 19 -18.59 28.77 4.50
C LEU A 19 -18.85 27.34 4.02
N LEU A 20 -19.98 27.08 3.37
CA LEU A 20 -20.30 25.76 2.82
C LEU A 20 -19.25 25.30 1.79
N LEU A 21 -18.87 26.17 0.86
CA LEU A 21 -17.84 25.87 -0.14
C LEU A 21 -16.48 25.59 0.49
N THR A 22 -16.08 26.36 1.51
CA THR A 22 -14.81 26.12 2.22
C THR A 22 -14.82 24.78 2.95
N LEU A 23 -15.91 24.44 3.65
CA LEU A 23 -16.06 23.14 4.32
C LEU A 23 -16.04 21.98 3.31
N GLY A 24 -16.73 22.13 2.18
CA GLY A 24 -16.69 21.15 1.10
C GLY A 24 -15.28 20.95 0.54
N PHE A 25 -14.55 22.04 0.32
CA PHE A 25 -13.17 21.99 -0.16
C PHE A 25 -12.22 21.33 0.87
N LEU A 26 -12.32 21.70 2.15
CA LEU A 26 -11.54 21.09 3.23
C LEU A 26 -11.86 19.60 3.36
N GLY A 27 -13.14 19.23 3.32
CA GLY A 27 -13.60 17.85 3.37
C GLY A 27 -13.04 17.02 2.21
N TYR A 28 -13.09 17.56 1.00
CA TYR A 28 -12.51 16.91 -0.19
C TYR A 28 -11.00 16.69 -0.05
N ARG A 29 -10.25 17.71 0.41
CA ARG A 29 -8.80 17.56 0.67
C ARG A 29 -8.50 16.53 1.75
N SER A 30 -9.27 16.51 2.84
CA SER A 30 -9.10 15.55 3.93
C SER A 30 -9.39 14.12 3.46
N ALA A 31 -10.44 13.93 2.66
CA ALA A 31 -10.78 12.62 2.11
C ALA A 31 -9.66 12.07 1.19
N ASN A 32 -9.09 12.93 0.34
CA ASN A 32 -7.97 12.54 -0.52
C ASN A 32 -6.70 12.20 0.30
N SER A 33 -6.38 12.99 1.32
CA SER A 33 -5.23 12.69 2.20
C SER A 33 -5.40 11.37 2.94
N LEU A 34 -6.63 11.07 3.40
CA LEU A 34 -6.93 9.80 4.05
C LEU A 34 -6.79 8.63 3.08
N MET A 35 -7.28 8.80 1.84
CA MET A 35 -7.16 7.78 0.80
C MET A 35 -5.69 7.49 0.44
N GLU A 36 -4.86 8.52 0.36
CA GLU A 36 -3.41 8.36 0.12
C GLU A 36 -2.72 7.65 1.29
N ALA A 37 -3.05 8.01 2.54
CA ALA A 37 -2.50 7.34 3.72
C ALA A 37 -2.85 5.85 3.76
N LEU A 38 -4.12 5.50 3.49
CA LEU A 38 -4.57 4.09 3.42
C LEU A 38 -3.89 3.32 2.28
N LYS A 39 -3.66 3.95 1.13
CA LYS A 39 -2.92 3.33 0.03
C LYS A 39 -1.47 3.03 0.41
N TRP A 40 -0.80 3.97 1.08
CA TRP A 40 0.56 3.78 1.56
C TRP A 40 0.66 2.68 2.61
N GLU A 41 -0.25 2.65 3.58
CA GLU A 41 -0.31 1.58 4.59
C GLU A 41 -0.44 0.20 3.94
N LYS A 42 -1.40 0.05 3.00
CA LYS A 42 -1.60 -1.19 2.26
C LYS A 42 -0.35 -1.59 1.47
N HIS A 43 0.30 -0.63 0.83
CA HIS A 43 1.53 -0.89 0.06
C HIS A 43 2.66 -1.38 0.98
N THR A 44 2.87 -0.75 2.14
CA THR A 44 3.88 -1.19 3.10
C THR A 44 3.61 -2.60 3.62
N GLN A 45 2.35 -2.93 3.92
CA GLN A 45 1.98 -4.30 4.31
C GLN A 45 2.26 -5.31 3.19
N GLU A 46 1.94 -4.97 1.94
CA GLU A 46 2.21 -5.84 0.80
C GLU A 46 3.71 -6.07 0.59
N VAL A 47 4.53 -5.01 0.71
CA VAL A 47 5.99 -5.11 0.63
C VAL A 47 6.53 -6.01 1.75
N PHE A 48 6.05 -5.84 2.99
CA PHE A 48 6.48 -6.65 4.12
C PHE A 48 6.18 -8.15 3.91
N LEU A 49 4.97 -8.47 3.46
CA LEU A 49 4.58 -9.86 3.15
C LEU A 49 5.48 -10.47 2.07
N ARG A 50 5.76 -9.74 1.00
CA ARG A 50 6.63 -10.21 -0.09
C ARG A 50 8.08 -10.44 0.35
N LEU A 51 8.58 -9.60 1.26
CA LEU A 51 9.91 -9.76 1.85
C LEU A 51 9.99 -11.00 2.75
N ASP A 52 8.96 -11.24 3.57
CA ASP A 52 8.90 -12.41 4.46
C ASP A 52 8.87 -13.71 3.65
N ASP A 53 8.02 -13.78 2.61
CA ASP A 53 7.98 -14.91 1.68
C ASP A 53 9.35 -15.15 1.01
N THR A 54 10.04 -14.08 0.61
CA THR A 54 11.36 -14.19 -0.04
C THR A 54 12.41 -14.70 0.93
N LEU A 55 12.37 -14.26 2.20
CA LEU A 55 13.27 -14.72 3.25
C LEU A 55 13.07 -16.20 3.55
N ILE A 56 11.81 -16.64 3.68
CA ILE A 56 11.46 -18.06 3.90
C ILE A 56 12.03 -18.92 2.76
N LEU A 57 11.85 -18.50 1.50
CA LEU A 57 12.38 -19.23 0.35
C LEU A 57 13.92 -19.32 0.37
N ALA A 58 14.60 -18.24 0.79
CA ALA A 58 16.06 -18.25 0.90
C ALA A 58 16.54 -19.21 2.00
N ILE A 59 15.85 -19.23 3.15
CA ILE A 59 16.14 -20.14 4.27
C ILE A 59 15.91 -21.59 3.85
N ASP A 60 14.81 -21.89 3.16
CA ASP A 60 14.51 -23.23 2.64
C ASP A 60 15.58 -23.70 1.65
N ALA A 61 16.02 -22.80 0.76
CA ALA A 61 17.08 -23.10 -0.18
C ALA A 61 18.42 -23.39 0.51
N GLU A 62 18.79 -22.60 1.51
CA GLU A 62 20.01 -22.81 2.29
C GLU A 62 19.95 -24.12 3.09
N THR A 63 18.83 -24.37 3.77
CA THR A 63 18.63 -25.56 4.59
C THR A 63 18.66 -26.83 3.73
N GLY A 64 18.00 -26.82 2.58
CA GLY A 64 18.06 -27.92 1.62
C GLY A 64 19.46 -28.14 1.04
N GLY A 65 20.15 -27.06 0.64
CA GLY A 65 21.53 -27.14 0.16
C GLY A 65 22.48 -27.74 1.20
N ARG A 66 22.41 -27.27 2.45
CA ARG A 66 23.21 -27.82 3.56
C ARG A 66 22.86 -29.29 3.83
N GLY A 67 21.58 -29.66 3.80
CA GLY A 67 21.12 -31.04 3.98
C GLY A 67 21.70 -31.99 2.93
N PHE A 68 21.75 -31.58 1.66
CA PHE A 68 22.38 -32.34 0.59
C PHE A 68 23.89 -32.48 0.80
N VAL A 69 24.59 -31.40 1.12
CA VAL A 69 26.06 -31.43 1.33
C VAL A 69 26.45 -32.36 2.47
N ILE A 70 25.66 -32.41 3.54
CA ILE A 70 25.95 -33.26 4.72
C ILE A 70 25.62 -34.74 4.45
N THR A 71 24.51 -35.01 3.79
CA THR A 71 23.96 -36.38 3.68
C THR A 71 24.23 -37.07 2.35
N GLY A 72 24.55 -36.31 1.30
CA GLY A 72 24.59 -36.79 -0.09
C GLY A 72 23.22 -37.14 -0.67
N ASN A 73 22.13 -36.96 0.07
CA ASN A 73 20.79 -37.34 -0.37
C ASN A 73 20.13 -36.22 -1.19
N GLU A 74 19.89 -36.49 -2.47
CA GLU A 74 19.30 -35.57 -3.44
C GLU A 74 17.91 -35.05 -3.06
N SER A 75 17.16 -35.75 -2.20
CA SER A 75 15.86 -35.28 -1.70
C SER A 75 15.96 -33.93 -0.98
N PHE A 76 17.10 -33.62 -0.36
CA PHE A 76 17.31 -32.31 0.26
C PHE A 76 17.47 -31.16 -0.75
N LEU A 77 17.61 -31.44 -2.05
CA LEU A 77 17.63 -30.41 -3.09
C LEU A 77 16.23 -29.94 -3.53
N GLU A 78 15.15 -30.62 -3.14
CA GLU A 78 13.79 -30.21 -3.48
C GLU A 78 13.44 -28.77 -3.03
N PRO A 79 13.70 -28.36 -1.76
CA PRO A 79 13.47 -26.99 -1.32
C PRO A 79 14.27 -25.96 -2.11
N TYR A 80 15.54 -26.26 -2.44
CA TYR A 80 16.40 -25.41 -3.24
C TYR A 80 15.86 -25.22 -4.67
N LYS A 81 15.42 -26.31 -5.32
CA LYS A 81 14.82 -26.26 -6.66
C LYS A 81 13.51 -25.45 -6.66
N ASN A 82 12.66 -25.64 -5.65
CA ASN A 82 11.41 -24.92 -5.50
C ASN A 82 11.61 -23.42 -5.23
N ALA A 83 12.59 -23.06 -4.39
CA ALA A 83 12.93 -21.67 -4.13
C ALA A 83 13.43 -20.96 -5.40
N SER A 84 14.28 -21.61 -6.20
CA SER A 84 14.81 -21.05 -7.45
C SER A 84 13.72 -20.75 -8.48
N LEU A 85 12.68 -21.60 -8.58
CA LEU A 85 11.52 -21.37 -9.43
C LEU A 85 10.69 -20.17 -8.97
N LYS A 86 10.36 -20.10 -7.67
CA LYS A 86 9.59 -18.99 -7.09
C LYS A 86 10.33 -17.66 -7.14
N PHE A 87 11.66 -17.66 -7.03
CA PHE A 87 12.47 -16.45 -7.14
C PHE A 87 12.35 -15.81 -8.53
N LYS A 88 12.37 -16.62 -9.60
CA LYS A 88 12.12 -16.13 -10.97
C LYS A 88 10.73 -15.53 -11.12
N GLU A 89 9.71 -16.16 -10.54
CA GLU A 89 8.32 -15.69 -10.60
C GLU A 89 8.12 -14.36 -9.86
N ASN A 90 8.67 -14.24 -8.66
CA ASN A 90 8.59 -13.01 -7.86
C ASN A 90 9.37 -11.86 -8.49
N PHE A 91 10.55 -12.12 -9.06
CA PHE A 91 11.34 -11.10 -9.73
C PHE A 91 10.64 -10.56 -10.99
N ALA A 92 9.98 -11.42 -11.77
CA ALA A 92 9.19 -11.00 -12.92
C ALA A 92 7.99 -10.13 -12.52
N ARG A 93 7.30 -10.46 -11.41
CA ARG A 93 6.18 -9.66 -10.89
C ARG A 93 6.59 -8.29 -10.35
N LEU A 94 7.79 -8.18 -9.79
CA LEU A 94 8.32 -6.91 -9.29
C LEU A 94 8.70 -5.93 -10.42
N GLN A 95 9.01 -6.42 -11.62
CA GLN A 95 9.26 -5.56 -12.79
C GLN A 95 7.99 -4.96 -13.40
N THR A 96 6.82 -5.53 -13.08
CA THR A 96 5.52 -5.10 -13.62
C THR A 96 4.73 -4.20 -12.67
N LEU A 97 5.24 -3.97 -11.46
CA LEU A 97 4.73 -3.00 -10.48
C LEU A 97 5.43 -1.66 -10.68
#